data_AF-A0A269PK32-F1
#
_entry.id   AF-A0A269PK32-F1
#
_cell.length_a   1.000
_cell.length_b   1.000
_cell.length_c   1.000
_cell.angle_alpha   90.00
_cell.angle_beta   90.00
_cell.angle_gamma   90.00
#
_symmetry.space_group_name_H-M   'P 1'
#
loop_
_entity.id
_entity.type
_entity.pdbx_description
1 polymer ?
#
loop_
_entity_poly.entity_id
_entity_poly.type
_entity_poly.pdbx_seq_one_letter_code
_entity_poly.pdbx_strand_id
1 'polypeptide(L)'
;MNAPTYPGLLITPLLLWLVACGGSDNKPDETIDKISPDTSTNTAVNGVAIDGYLSLAKACIDLNRNYRCDGALEYQTITDDEGKFTLSIPNNNINESPLLITTSAGITIDSDRPNQTINKPFFLLAPVNSANKNEQIVVSPFTTLVHAKLQTQSNDLTPDQALLSAEQEVLKQLKFTTNEQLYSDFIKAENESNLTQQQQKTIQRTKMQAQVLTDVMAKGLEASYNNAANGKEALVAKLFLEKFAKNSLELVTLHVDSAIAQGITEVATISDLVIETNPDLILTTVEVEQGYIEQTPAPTNGVVDDNLNIFSWAAVPGFYDAQDYEYSLNSGQSWHDVNNNLSITVGNIDLAIDSLQVRVKLGSNDEPGAVLTNSTAFYKQLAGASAPLLIAVNDQHKIDNVQWQFVTGFDDITDYEMSLNAGNSWLDATSPVVVGNIDLAANQIHIRVKAGARQDAGESLIISQAFTKYIIPDAAAAPTHVASNDINNTFTFALVDGFSSISNYEYQINQGSWTTTNGLTIQLEDKAYAIGSIKVRVKADAATSRPAGNTLTNPIAFTAKPTTPSAPTNGVVDDNLNTFSWSPVPNFTAASDYEYSLNSGTNWQDIVSSLKVDIGNVDLAVNALQVR
;
A
#
# COMPACT_ATOMS: atom_id res chain seq x y z
N MET A 1 29.59 -77.06 21.76
CA MET A 1 29.63 -76.89 23.23
C MET A 1 28.52 -75.92 23.56
N ASN A 2 27.39 -76.22 24.20
CA ASN A 2 26.86 -77.41 24.87
C ASN A 2 25.37 -77.57 24.51
N ALA A 3 24.91 -78.80 24.58
CA ALA A 3 23.55 -79.27 24.30
C ALA A 3 22.57 -79.00 25.48
N PRO A 4 21.25 -79.26 25.31
CA PRO A 4 20.12 -78.63 26.02
C PRO A 4 19.48 -79.53 27.09
N THR A 5 18.55 -78.98 27.91
CA THR A 5 17.56 -79.77 28.68
C THR A 5 16.29 -78.97 29.03
N TYR A 6 15.13 -79.50 28.64
CA TYR A 6 13.79 -79.22 29.22
C TYR A 6 13.65 -79.86 30.62
N PRO A 7 12.77 -79.33 31.48
CA PRO A 7 11.54 -80.05 31.86
C PRO A 7 10.36 -79.06 32.04
N GLY A 8 9.08 -79.39 32.18
CA GLY A 8 8.34 -80.62 32.42
C GLY A 8 6.95 -80.17 32.90
N LEU A 9 5.91 -80.67 32.23
CA LEU A 9 4.49 -80.47 32.53
C LEU A 9 4.13 -81.09 33.90
N LEU A 10 3.36 -80.40 34.75
CA LEU A 10 2.63 -81.03 35.85
C LEU A 10 1.36 -80.24 36.21
N ILE A 11 0.23 -80.88 35.93
CA ILE A 11 -1.14 -80.53 36.29
C ILE A 11 -1.41 -81.15 37.66
N THR A 12 -1.95 -80.38 38.62
CA THR A 12 -2.67 -80.92 39.78
C THR A 12 -3.81 -80.00 40.22
N PRO A 13 -4.99 -80.56 40.55
CA PRO A 13 -6.21 -79.82 40.85
C PRO A 13 -6.31 -79.49 42.34
N LEU A 14 -6.87 -78.31 42.67
CA LEU A 14 -7.14 -77.89 44.04
C LEU A 14 -8.63 -78.05 44.34
N LEU A 15 -8.98 -79.13 45.04
CA LEU A 15 -10.26 -79.34 45.71
C LEU A 15 -10.18 -78.70 47.10
N LEU A 16 -11.03 -77.73 47.42
CA LEU A 16 -11.33 -77.35 48.81
C LEU A 16 -12.80 -77.64 49.10
N TRP A 17 -13.02 -78.53 50.06
CA TRP A 17 -14.25 -78.62 50.84
C TRP A 17 -14.10 -77.71 52.06
N LEU A 18 -15.10 -76.87 52.33
CA LEU A 18 -15.45 -76.54 53.70
C LEU A 18 -16.96 -76.51 53.86
N VAL A 19 -17.38 -77.34 54.81
CA VAL A 19 -18.73 -77.56 55.31
C VAL A 19 -19.09 -76.41 56.24
N ALA A 20 -20.26 -75.81 56.05
CA ALA A 20 -20.96 -75.05 57.08
C ALA A 20 -22.34 -75.68 57.30
N CYS A 21 -22.55 -76.08 58.54
CA CYS A 21 -23.71 -76.78 59.08
C CYS A 21 -24.77 -75.76 59.55
N GLY A 22 -26.05 -76.04 59.31
CA GLY A 22 -27.17 -75.33 59.89
C GLY A 22 -28.52 -75.88 59.42
N GLY A 23 -29.15 -76.74 60.23
CA GLY A 23 -30.54 -77.26 60.04
C GLY A 23 -31.61 -76.16 60.17
N SER A 24 -32.91 -76.39 59.88
CA SER A 24 -33.75 -77.49 60.36
C SER A 24 -35.12 -77.52 59.62
N ASP A 25 -35.71 -78.73 59.57
CA ASP A 25 -37.14 -79.10 59.56
C ASP A 25 -38.06 -79.07 58.29
N ASN A 26 -38.28 -80.30 57.78
CA ASN A 26 -39.55 -81.04 57.58
C ASN A 26 -40.62 -80.67 56.53
N LYS A 27 -40.80 -81.68 55.62
CA LYS A 27 -42.02 -82.26 55.01
C LYS A 27 -42.53 -81.72 53.65
N PRO A 28 -43.26 -82.57 52.88
CA PRO A 28 -42.91 -82.85 51.48
C PRO A 28 -44.00 -82.46 50.47
N ASP A 29 -43.56 -82.48 49.21
CA ASP A 29 -44.32 -82.72 47.98
C ASP A 29 -45.33 -81.64 47.56
N GLU A 30 -45.00 -80.92 46.48
CA GLU A 30 -45.97 -80.62 45.44
C GLU A 30 -45.26 -80.22 44.12
N THR A 31 -45.49 -81.06 43.11
CA THR A 31 -45.68 -80.75 41.69
C THR A 31 -44.59 -79.99 40.92
N ILE A 32 -44.03 -80.70 39.94
CA ILE A 32 -43.30 -80.15 38.79
C ILE A 32 -44.23 -79.16 38.07
N ASP A 33 -43.99 -77.86 38.28
CA ASP A 33 -44.55 -76.84 37.40
C ASP A 33 -43.69 -76.73 36.14
N LYS A 34 -44.41 -76.91 35.03
CA LYS A 34 -43.94 -76.82 33.65
C LYS A 34 -43.45 -75.38 33.43
N ILE A 35 -42.16 -75.20 33.19
CA ILE A 35 -41.59 -73.93 32.74
C ILE A 35 -42.32 -73.53 31.45
N SER A 36 -43.21 -72.53 31.56
CA SER A 36 -43.75 -71.78 30.44
C SER A 36 -42.59 -71.02 29.78
N PRO A 37 -42.48 -70.97 28.44
CA PRO A 37 -41.48 -70.13 27.80
C PRO A 37 -41.80 -68.68 28.17
N ASP A 38 -40.81 -68.00 28.75
CA ASP A 38 -40.84 -66.56 28.94
C ASP A 38 -40.91 -65.91 27.55
N THR A 39 -42.07 -65.39 27.20
CA THR A 39 -42.30 -64.59 26.00
C THR A 39 -41.57 -63.26 26.17
N SER A 40 -40.27 -63.25 25.88
CA SER A 40 -39.55 -62.01 25.61
C SER A 40 -40.19 -61.37 24.37
N THR A 41 -40.95 -60.31 24.58
CA THR A 41 -41.42 -59.49 23.46
C THR A 41 -40.20 -58.82 22.83
N ASN A 42 -40.03 -58.99 21.51
CA ASN A 42 -38.98 -58.34 20.74
C ASN A 42 -39.53 -57.04 20.15
N THR A 43 -38.78 -55.94 20.25
CA THR A 43 -38.99 -54.69 19.53
C THR A 43 -38.37 -54.81 18.15
N ALA A 44 -39.14 -54.49 17.11
CA ALA A 44 -38.63 -54.32 15.76
C ALA A 44 -38.07 -52.90 15.61
N VAL A 45 -36.79 -52.77 15.30
CA VAL A 45 -36.13 -51.51 14.92
C VAL A 45 -35.99 -51.48 13.42
N ASN A 46 -36.69 -50.55 12.77
CA ASN A 46 -36.67 -50.39 11.31
C ASN A 46 -35.73 -49.26 10.94
N GLY A 47 -34.92 -49.46 9.89
CA GLY A 47 -34.03 -48.42 9.39
C GLY A 47 -33.76 -48.49 7.90
N VAL A 48 -33.02 -47.51 7.39
CA VAL A 48 -32.53 -47.42 6.01
C VAL A 48 -31.09 -46.91 6.00
N ALA A 49 -30.24 -47.54 5.20
CA ALA A 49 -28.84 -47.19 5.02
C ALA A 49 -28.65 -46.37 3.73
N ILE A 50 -28.15 -45.13 3.85
CA ILE A 50 -28.14 -44.14 2.77
C ILE A 50 -26.78 -43.41 2.66
N ASP A 51 -26.03 -43.71 1.61
CA ASP A 51 -25.09 -42.83 0.89
C ASP A 51 -25.70 -42.54 -0.49
N GLY A 52 -25.67 -43.53 -1.39
CA GLY A 52 -26.90 -44.02 -2.04
C GLY A 52 -27.52 -45.17 -1.24
N TYR A 53 -28.64 -45.75 -1.68
CA TYR A 53 -29.15 -46.95 -1.00
C TYR A 53 -28.08 -48.04 -0.97
N LEU A 54 -27.71 -48.47 0.24
CA LEU A 54 -26.66 -49.46 0.46
C LEU A 54 -27.27 -50.84 0.55
N SER A 55 -27.13 -51.63 -0.51
CA SER A 55 -27.63 -53.00 -0.60
C SER A 55 -26.58 -54.03 -0.19
N LEU A 56 -27.00 -55.10 0.49
CA LEU A 56 -26.11 -56.14 1.01
C LEU A 56 -25.08 -55.60 2.02
N ALA A 57 -25.42 -54.53 2.72
CA ALA A 57 -24.65 -54.04 3.87
C ALA A 57 -25.09 -54.77 5.14
N LYS A 58 -24.19 -54.92 6.11
CA LYS A 58 -24.56 -55.43 7.44
C LYS A 58 -25.08 -54.28 8.30
N ALA A 59 -26.24 -54.48 8.90
CA ALA A 59 -26.80 -53.58 9.90
C ALA A 59 -26.78 -54.25 11.27
N CYS A 60 -26.30 -53.55 12.30
CA CYS A 60 -26.28 -54.05 13.67
C CYS A 60 -26.36 -52.94 14.71
N ILE A 61 -26.65 -53.28 15.96
CA ILE A 61 -26.36 -52.38 17.09
C ILE A 61 -24.92 -52.66 17.55
N ASP A 62 -24.05 -51.64 17.51
CA ASP A 62 -22.63 -51.77 17.90
C ASP A 62 -22.49 -51.77 19.44
N LEU A 63 -22.77 -52.91 20.05
CA LEU A 63 -22.82 -53.05 21.51
C LEU A 63 -21.45 -52.89 22.17
N ASN A 64 -20.38 -53.28 21.46
CA ASN A 64 -19.02 -53.27 21.99
C ASN A 64 -18.24 -51.99 21.59
N ARG A 65 -18.83 -51.12 20.75
CA ARG A 65 -18.28 -49.85 20.27
C ARG A 65 -16.96 -50.02 19.53
N ASN A 66 -16.84 -51.08 18.74
CA ASN A 66 -15.65 -51.38 17.94
C ASN A 66 -15.79 -50.97 16.48
N TYR A 67 -16.92 -50.33 16.10
CA TYR A 67 -17.23 -49.89 14.74
C TYR A 67 -17.33 -51.04 13.73
N ARG A 68 -17.71 -52.24 14.19
CA ARG A 68 -17.88 -53.44 13.36
C ARG A 68 -19.14 -54.20 13.77
N CYS A 69 -19.81 -54.80 12.78
CA CYS A 69 -20.85 -55.80 13.03
C CYS A 69 -20.23 -57.19 13.12
N ASP A 70 -19.58 -57.48 14.25
CA ASP A 70 -18.82 -58.72 14.48
C ASP A 70 -19.06 -59.37 15.86
N GLY A 71 -19.82 -58.73 16.73
CA GLY A 71 -20.11 -59.22 18.06
C GLY A 71 -21.11 -60.38 18.07
N ALA A 72 -20.79 -61.45 18.80
CA ALA A 72 -21.69 -62.59 18.98
C ALA A 72 -23.01 -62.23 19.71
N LEU A 73 -23.05 -61.08 20.40
CA LEU A 73 -24.23 -60.56 21.09
C LEU A 73 -24.91 -59.42 20.31
N GLU A 74 -24.35 -59.01 19.17
CA GLU A 74 -24.90 -57.93 18.37
C GLU A 74 -26.04 -58.44 17.49
N TYR A 75 -27.20 -57.82 17.64
CA TYR A 75 -28.34 -58.09 16.77
C TYR A 75 -28.01 -57.53 15.40
N GLN A 76 -27.97 -58.40 14.38
CA GLN A 76 -27.55 -58.04 13.03
C GLN A 76 -28.51 -58.57 11.96
N THR A 77 -28.54 -57.88 10.82
CA THR A 77 -29.28 -58.26 9.62
C THR A 77 -28.56 -57.73 8.38
N ILE A 78 -29.09 -58.01 7.18
CA ILE A 78 -28.59 -57.51 5.90
C ILE A 78 -29.61 -56.57 5.29
N THR A 79 -29.15 -55.46 4.70
CA THR A 79 -30.01 -54.50 4.00
C THR A 79 -30.50 -55.05 2.65
N ASP A 80 -31.72 -54.67 2.27
CA ASP A 80 -32.29 -54.99 0.95
C ASP A 80 -31.78 -54.05 -0.16
N ASP A 81 -32.36 -54.13 -1.36
CA ASP A 81 -32.01 -53.32 -2.53
C ASP A 81 -32.36 -51.83 -2.38
N GLU A 82 -33.29 -51.50 -1.50
CA GLU A 82 -33.64 -50.13 -1.11
C GLU A 82 -32.91 -49.70 0.18
N GLY A 83 -31.89 -50.46 0.60
CA GLY A 83 -31.09 -50.18 1.80
C GLY A 83 -31.84 -50.37 3.12
N LYS A 84 -33.07 -50.92 3.10
CA LYS A 84 -33.92 -51.07 4.29
C LYS A 84 -33.51 -52.29 5.08
N PHE A 85 -33.76 -52.23 6.38
CA PHE A 85 -33.53 -53.35 7.28
C PHE A 85 -34.45 -53.31 8.50
N THR A 86 -34.63 -54.48 9.11
CA THR A 86 -35.34 -54.64 10.39
C THR A 86 -34.49 -55.47 11.34
N LEU A 87 -34.17 -54.91 12.50
CA LEU A 87 -33.53 -55.61 13.61
C LEU A 87 -34.59 -56.03 14.63
N SER A 88 -34.52 -57.27 15.09
CA SER A 88 -35.40 -57.79 16.14
C SER A 88 -34.62 -57.87 17.44
N ILE A 89 -34.91 -56.95 18.37
CA ILE A 89 -34.17 -56.77 19.63
C ILE A 89 -35.11 -57.09 20.81
N PRO A 90 -34.70 -57.89 21.81
CA PRO A 90 -35.47 -58.09 23.04
C PRO A 90 -35.75 -56.75 23.75
N ASN A 91 -37.00 -56.51 24.18
CA ASN A 91 -37.53 -55.21 24.66
C ASN A 91 -36.70 -54.48 25.75
N ASN A 92 -35.77 -55.16 26.42
CA ASN A 92 -34.95 -54.62 27.51
C ASN A 92 -33.51 -54.24 27.11
N ASN A 93 -33.11 -54.39 25.84
CA ASN A 93 -31.72 -54.26 25.39
C ASN A 93 -31.45 -53.17 24.35
N ILE A 94 -32.37 -52.21 24.15
CA ILE A 94 -32.06 -51.03 23.33
C ILE A 94 -31.19 -50.11 24.18
N ASN A 95 -29.89 -50.40 24.20
CA ASN A 95 -28.89 -49.60 24.87
C ASN A 95 -28.58 -48.31 24.11
N GLU A 96 -27.90 -47.36 24.76
CA GLU A 96 -27.42 -46.10 24.16
C GLU A 96 -26.32 -46.29 23.09
N SER A 97 -26.12 -47.52 22.61
CA SER A 97 -25.13 -47.83 21.58
C SER A 97 -25.67 -47.47 20.20
N PRO A 98 -24.81 -47.07 19.25
CA PRO A 98 -25.28 -46.63 17.94
C PRO A 98 -25.76 -47.79 17.07
N LEU A 99 -26.65 -47.44 16.14
CA LEU A 99 -26.96 -48.28 14.99
C LEU A 99 -25.84 -48.12 13.97
N LEU A 100 -25.29 -49.23 13.51
CA LEU A 100 -24.11 -49.30 12.67
C LEU A 100 -24.45 -50.02 11.36
N ILE A 101 -24.05 -49.41 10.25
CA ILE A 101 -23.99 -50.03 8.93
C ILE A 101 -22.53 -50.23 8.58
N THR A 102 -22.13 -51.45 8.20
CA THR A 102 -20.80 -51.73 7.65
C THR A 102 -20.91 -52.24 6.23
N THR A 103 -20.12 -51.65 5.32
CA THR A 103 -20.02 -52.10 3.93
C THR A 103 -18.88 -53.10 3.79
N SER A 104 -19.05 -54.07 2.89
CA SER A 104 -18.07 -55.12 2.63
C SER A 104 -17.57 -55.03 1.20
N ALA A 105 -16.24 -54.97 1.05
CA ALA A 105 -15.60 -54.89 -0.25
C ALA A 105 -15.98 -56.11 -1.13
N GLY A 106 -16.37 -55.86 -2.38
CA GLY A 106 -16.80 -56.91 -3.31
C GLY A 106 -18.18 -57.53 -3.03
N ILE A 107 -18.92 -57.00 -2.04
CA ILE A 107 -20.26 -57.52 -1.67
C ILE A 107 -21.30 -56.41 -1.70
N THR A 108 -21.09 -55.34 -0.93
CA THR A 108 -22.08 -54.26 -0.79
C THR A 108 -22.15 -53.45 -2.07
N ILE A 109 -23.36 -53.10 -2.49
CA ILE A 109 -23.65 -52.29 -3.68
C ILE A 109 -24.22 -50.96 -3.23
N ASP A 110 -23.66 -49.87 -3.75
CA ASP A 110 -24.20 -48.52 -3.59
C ASP A 110 -25.02 -48.15 -4.83
N SER A 111 -26.26 -47.73 -4.63
CA SER A 111 -27.14 -47.30 -5.73
C SER A 111 -26.60 -46.13 -6.57
N ASP A 112 -25.66 -45.34 -6.05
CA ASP A 112 -24.98 -44.29 -6.82
C ASP A 112 -24.08 -44.85 -7.93
N ARG A 113 -23.63 -46.10 -7.80
CA ARG A 113 -22.83 -46.83 -8.79
C ARG A 113 -23.48 -48.20 -9.05
N PRO A 114 -24.65 -48.23 -9.70
CA PRO A 114 -25.41 -49.46 -9.85
C PRO A 114 -24.59 -50.52 -10.60
N ASN A 115 -24.67 -51.77 -10.14
CA ASN A 115 -23.91 -52.92 -10.65
C ASN A 115 -22.40 -52.89 -10.34
N GLN A 116 -21.92 -51.97 -9.50
CA GLN A 116 -20.56 -52.00 -8.97
C GLN A 116 -20.61 -52.26 -7.47
N THR A 117 -19.78 -53.20 -7.02
CA THR A 117 -19.57 -53.39 -5.58
C THR A 117 -18.59 -52.35 -5.07
N ILE A 118 -18.78 -51.93 -3.81
CA ILE A 118 -17.84 -51.08 -3.10
C ILE A 118 -16.47 -51.79 -3.04
N ASN A 119 -15.40 -51.06 -3.31
CA ASN A 119 -14.02 -51.56 -3.22
C ASN A 119 -13.33 -51.15 -1.92
N LYS A 120 -13.73 -50.01 -1.35
CA LYS A 120 -13.21 -49.49 -0.09
C LYS A 120 -14.31 -49.56 0.97
N PRO A 121 -14.22 -50.49 1.93
CA PRO A 121 -15.25 -50.61 2.95
C PRO A 121 -15.24 -49.36 3.83
N PHE A 122 -16.44 -48.97 4.27
CA PHE A 122 -16.67 -47.88 5.20
C PHE A 122 -17.83 -48.27 6.12
N PHE A 123 -18.12 -47.41 7.08
CA PHE A 123 -19.24 -47.60 7.98
C PHE A 123 -20.02 -46.31 8.18
N LEU A 124 -21.29 -46.43 8.52
CA LEU A 124 -22.18 -45.32 8.86
C LEU A 124 -22.84 -45.61 10.21
N LEU A 125 -23.06 -44.55 10.98
CA LEU A 125 -23.63 -44.61 12.33
C LEU A 125 -24.90 -43.76 12.41
N ALA A 126 -25.80 -44.15 13.31
CA ALA A 126 -26.87 -43.29 13.77
C ALA A 126 -27.07 -43.47 15.28
N PRO A 127 -27.29 -42.39 16.06
CA PRO A 127 -27.77 -42.52 17.43
C PRO A 127 -29.11 -43.26 17.43
N VAL A 128 -29.28 -44.29 18.26
CA VAL A 128 -30.53 -45.07 18.32
C VAL A 128 -31.71 -44.24 18.86
N ASN A 129 -31.43 -43.15 19.56
CA ASN A 129 -32.42 -42.17 20.05
C ASN A 129 -32.66 -40.99 19.09
N SER A 130 -32.18 -41.06 17.84
CA SER A 130 -32.47 -40.03 16.82
C SER A 130 -33.98 -39.85 16.69
N ALA A 131 -34.44 -38.59 16.67
CA ALA A 131 -35.84 -38.23 16.76
C ALA A 131 -36.74 -39.09 15.84
N ASN A 132 -37.91 -39.47 16.39
CA ASN A 132 -38.96 -40.32 15.80
C ASN A 132 -38.85 -41.83 16.12
N LYS A 133 -39.11 -42.19 17.39
CA LYS A 133 -39.34 -43.58 17.85
C LYS A 133 -40.45 -44.36 17.08
N ASN A 134 -41.19 -43.68 16.20
CA ASN A 134 -42.29 -44.25 15.41
C ASN A 134 -42.03 -44.23 13.88
N GLU A 135 -40.85 -43.78 13.43
CA GLU A 135 -40.46 -43.76 12.01
C GLU A 135 -39.20 -44.59 11.76
N GLN A 136 -38.88 -44.80 10.49
CA GLN A 136 -37.70 -45.53 10.05
C GLN A 136 -36.43 -44.74 10.38
N ILE A 137 -35.47 -45.35 11.10
CA ILE A 137 -34.19 -44.71 11.43
C ILE A 137 -33.34 -44.59 10.16
N VAL A 138 -32.93 -43.37 9.83
CA VAL A 138 -31.96 -43.14 8.74
C VAL A 138 -30.54 -43.30 9.27
N VAL A 139 -29.74 -44.13 8.60
CA VAL A 139 -28.30 -44.25 8.83
C VAL A 139 -27.57 -43.74 7.60
N SER A 140 -26.99 -42.55 7.74
CA SER A 140 -26.36 -41.80 6.65
C SER A 140 -25.04 -41.16 7.09
N PRO A 141 -24.26 -40.56 6.16
CA PRO A 141 -23.11 -39.76 6.53
C PRO A 141 -23.46 -38.63 7.51
N PHE A 142 -24.64 -38.01 7.38
CA PHE A 142 -25.06 -36.95 8.29
C PHE A 142 -25.34 -37.46 9.70
N THR A 143 -26.08 -38.57 9.84
CA THR A 143 -26.31 -39.16 11.18
C THR A 143 -25.03 -39.70 11.80
N THR A 144 -24.05 -40.07 10.97
CA THR A 144 -22.71 -40.47 11.41
C THR A 144 -21.98 -39.29 12.06
N LEU A 145 -22.07 -38.10 11.45
CA LEU A 145 -21.52 -36.87 12.01
C LEU A 145 -22.25 -36.43 13.28
N VAL A 146 -23.58 -36.56 13.33
CA VAL A 146 -24.35 -36.30 14.56
C VAL A 146 -23.87 -37.24 15.67
N HIS A 147 -23.70 -38.52 15.37
CA HIS A 147 -23.15 -39.46 16.35
C HIS A 147 -21.73 -39.07 16.80
N ALA A 148 -20.85 -38.71 15.87
CA ALA A 148 -19.49 -38.28 16.18
C ALA A 148 -19.47 -37.06 17.11
N LYS A 149 -20.26 -36.02 16.79
CA LYS A 149 -20.43 -34.83 17.63
C LYS A 149 -21.07 -35.13 18.97
N LEU A 150 -21.99 -36.08 19.03
CA LEU A 150 -22.62 -36.52 20.28
C LEU A 150 -21.58 -37.13 21.23
N GLN A 151 -20.58 -37.85 20.73
CA GLN A 151 -19.53 -38.46 21.56
C GLN A 151 -18.60 -37.42 22.20
N THR A 152 -18.59 -36.18 21.73
CA THR A 152 -17.71 -35.10 22.24
C THR A 152 -18.45 -34.10 23.14
N GLN A 153 -19.75 -34.28 23.35
CA GLN A 153 -20.54 -33.35 24.18
C GLN A 153 -20.17 -33.44 25.66
N SER A 154 -20.38 -32.36 26.39
CA SER A 154 -20.12 -32.33 27.84
C SER A 154 -20.97 -33.37 28.57
N ASN A 155 -20.35 -34.06 29.53
CA ASN A 155 -21.05 -34.96 30.45
C ASN A 155 -22.05 -34.24 31.37
N ASP A 156 -22.04 -32.91 31.41
CA ASP A 156 -22.99 -32.10 32.19
C ASP A 156 -24.36 -31.94 31.49
N LEU A 157 -24.45 -32.26 30.20
CA LEU A 157 -25.70 -32.20 29.43
C LEU A 157 -26.53 -33.48 29.63
N THR A 158 -27.85 -33.34 29.64
CA THR A 158 -28.73 -34.53 29.52
C THR A 158 -28.58 -35.15 28.12
N PRO A 159 -28.90 -36.45 27.92
CA PRO A 159 -28.81 -37.09 26.61
C PRO A 159 -29.55 -36.33 25.49
N ASP A 160 -30.73 -35.79 25.78
CA ASP A 160 -31.51 -35.01 24.82
C ASP A 160 -30.84 -33.66 24.50
N GLN A 161 -30.25 -32.99 25.50
CA GLN A 161 -29.52 -31.74 25.29
C GLN A 161 -28.23 -31.95 24.50
N ALA A 162 -27.51 -33.04 24.78
CA ALA A 162 -26.31 -33.42 24.06
C ALA A 162 -26.63 -33.72 22.58
N LEU A 163 -27.71 -34.46 22.31
CA LEU A 163 -28.17 -34.73 20.94
C LEU A 163 -28.54 -33.43 20.21
N LEU A 164 -29.31 -32.55 20.86
CA LEU A 164 -29.71 -31.27 20.27
C LEU A 164 -28.49 -30.38 19.96
N SER A 165 -27.51 -30.33 20.87
CA SER A 165 -26.26 -29.59 20.67
C SER A 165 -25.46 -30.14 19.48
N ALA A 166 -25.30 -31.46 19.42
CA ALA A 166 -24.61 -32.14 18.31
C ALA A 166 -25.30 -31.88 16.96
N GLU A 167 -26.64 -31.96 16.89
CA GLU A 167 -27.41 -31.62 15.70
C GLU A 167 -27.17 -30.18 15.26
N GLN A 168 -27.22 -29.22 16.19
CA GLN A 168 -27.02 -27.80 15.90
C GLN A 168 -25.62 -27.52 15.36
N GLU A 169 -24.58 -28.15 15.91
CA GLU A 169 -23.22 -28.04 15.39
C GLU A 169 -23.10 -28.57 13.96
N VAL A 170 -23.63 -29.77 13.69
CA VAL A 170 -23.58 -30.38 12.36
C VAL A 170 -24.37 -29.54 11.34
N LEU A 171 -25.56 -29.04 11.71
CA LEU A 171 -26.35 -28.15 10.85
C LEU A 171 -25.60 -26.88 10.48
N LYS A 172 -24.99 -26.23 11.48
CA LYS A 172 -24.21 -25.01 11.27
C LYS A 172 -23.08 -25.28 10.28
N GLN A 173 -22.27 -26.31 10.53
CA GLN A 173 -21.08 -26.60 9.73
C GLN A 173 -21.42 -27.07 8.30
N LEU A 174 -22.54 -27.79 8.10
CA LEU A 174 -23.02 -28.23 6.78
C LEU A 174 -23.86 -27.18 6.04
N LYS A 175 -24.16 -26.05 6.70
CA LYS A 175 -25.07 -25.00 6.25
C LYS A 175 -26.47 -25.52 5.92
N PHE A 176 -26.96 -26.43 6.76
CA PHE A 176 -28.34 -26.93 6.70
C PHE A 176 -29.28 -25.99 7.46
N THR A 177 -30.53 -25.94 7.01
CA THR A 177 -31.55 -25.01 7.53
C THR A 177 -32.53 -25.68 8.48
N THR A 178 -32.70 -27.00 8.40
CA THR A 178 -33.62 -27.77 9.26
C THR A 178 -33.00 -29.09 9.70
N ASN A 179 -33.34 -29.55 10.91
CA ASN A 179 -32.91 -30.86 11.42
C ASN A 179 -33.39 -32.01 10.53
N GLU A 180 -34.52 -31.83 9.84
CA GLU A 180 -35.06 -32.79 8.88
C GLU A 180 -34.03 -33.18 7.81
N GLN A 181 -33.15 -32.25 7.39
CA GLN A 181 -32.12 -32.56 6.39
C GLN A 181 -31.12 -33.62 6.88
N LEU A 182 -30.80 -33.65 8.18
CA LEU A 182 -29.88 -34.63 8.77
C LEU A 182 -30.43 -36.06 8.72
N TYR A 183 -31.75 -36.17 8.80
CA TYR A 183 -32.48 -37.44 8.92
C TYR A 183 -33.33 -37.77 7.68
N SER A 184 -33.20 -36.99 6.61
CA SER A 184 -33.99 -37.17 5.39
C SER A 184 -33.47 -38.34 4.54
N ASP A 185 -34.40 -39.08 3.92
CA ASP A 185 -34.08 -39.95 2.79
C ASP A 185 -33.95 -39.08 1.54
N PHE A 186 -32.75 -38.52 1.33
CA PHE A 186 -32.48 -37.61 0.22
C PHE A 186 -32.46 -38.31 -1.15
N ILE A 187 -32.38 -39.65 -1.20
CA ILE A 187 -32.52 -40.45 -2.42
C ILE A 187 -33.99 -40.55 -2.82
N LYS A 188 -34.88 -40.81 -1.86
CA LYS A 188 -36.33 -40.76 -2.07
C LYS A 188 -36.79 -39.35 -2.44
N ALA A 189 -36.29 -38.34 -1.73
CA ALA A 189 -36.64 -36.94 -1.97
C ALA A 189 -36.31 -36.50 -3.41
N GLU A 190 -35.20 -36.98 -3.98
CA GLU A 190 -34.81 -36.70 -5.37
C GLU A 190 -35.86 -37.17 -6.39
N ASN A 191 -36.58 -38.24 -6.07
CA ASN A 191 -37.57 -38.88 -6.93
C ASN A 191 -39.02 -38.39 -6.70
N GLU A 192 -39.22 -37.38 -5.84
CA GLU A 192 -40.54 -36.83 -5.59
C GLU A 192 -41.10 -36.05 -6.81
N SER A 193 -42.41 -36.21 -7.03
CA SER A 193 -43.11 -35.46 -8.08
C SER A 193 -43.40 -34.03 -7.64
N ASN A 194 -43.34 -33.07 -8.57
CA ASN A 194 -43.68 -31.64 -8.36
C ASN A 194 -42.72 -30.83 -7.47
N LEU A 195 -41.43 -31.18 -7.42
CA LEU A 195 -40.40 -30.37 -6.76
C LEU A 195 -40.22 -29.01 -7.44
N THR A 196 -40.13 -27.95 -6.64
CA THR A 196 -39.69 -26.63 -7.13
C THR A 196 -38.21 -26.67 -7.50
N GLN A 197 -37.77 -25.74 -8.37
CA GLN A 197 -36.34 -25.62 -8.73
C GLN A 197 -35.44 -25.44 -7.50
N GLN A 198 -35.93 -24.73 -6.47
CA GLN A 198 -35.17 -24.53 -5.24
C GLN A 198 -35.03 -25.84 -4.45
N GLN A 199 -36.10 -26.62 -4.33
CA GLN A 199 -36.05 -27.93 -3.68
C GLN A 199 -35.13 -28.90 -4.41
N GLN A 200 -35.19 -28.94 -5.75
CA GLN A 200 -34.28 -29.76 -6.56
C GLN A 200 -32.82 -29.39 -6.27
N LYS A 201 -32.46 -28.10 -6.26
CA LYS A 201 -31.10 -27.66 -5.93
C LYS A 201 -30.68 -28.04 -4.51
N THR A 202 -31.56 -27.86 -3.53
CA THR A 202 -31.29 -28.26 -2.13
C THR A 202 -31.05 -29.76 -2.03
N ILE A 203 -31.88 -30.60 -2.65
CA ILE A 203 -31.75 -32.06 -2.61
C ILE A 203 -30.46 -32.51 -3.31
N GLN A 204 -30.15 -31.96 -4.49
CA GLN A 204 -28.92 -32.26 -5.22
C GLN A 204 -27.67 -31.87 -4.42
N ARG A 205 -27.69 -30.70 -3.76
CA ARG A 205 -26.61 -30.28 -2.87
C ARG A 205 -26.46 -31.23 -1.69
N THR A 206 -27.56 -31.58 -1.01
CA THR A 206 -27.55 -32.51 0.12
C THR A 206 -27.00 -33.87 -0.29
N LYS A 207 -27.44 -34.43 -1.42
CA LYS A 207 -26.94 -35.70 -1.95
C LYS A 207 -25.44 -35.65 -2.24
N MET A 208 -24.98 -34.62 -2.96
CA MET A 208 -23.56 -34.46 -3.25
C MET A 208 -22.72 -34.29 -1.98
N GLN A 209 -23.21 -33.54 -0.99
CA GLN A 209 -22.55 -33.43 0.31
C GLN A 209 -22.45 -34.78 1.01
N ALA A 210 -23.51 -35.59 1.03
CA ALA A 210 -23.48 -36.93 1.62
C ALA A 210 -22.41 -37.81 0.97
N GLN A 211 -22.38 -37.86 -0.36
CA GLN A 211 -21.41 -38.63 -1.14
C GLN A 211 -19.96 -38.19 -0.87
N VAL A 212 -19.70 -36.88 -0.84
CA VAL A 212 -18.37 -36.35 -0.55
C VAL A 212 -17.98 -36.65 0.88
N LEU A 213 -18.89 -36.53 1.86
CA LEU A 213 -18.62 -36.91 3.24
C LEU A 213 -18.24 -38.38 3.36
N THR A 214 -18.99 -39.29 2.71
CA THR A 214 -18.68 -40.73 2.71
C THR A 214 -17.31 -41.01 2.13
N ASP A 215 -17.00 -40.42 0.97
CA ASP A 215 -15.73 -40.67 0.28
C ASP A 215 -14.54 -40.09 1.04
N VAL A 216 -14.68 -38.90 1.65
CA VAL A 216 -13.67 -38.31 2.56
C VAL A 216 -13.49 -39.19 3.80
N MET A 217 -14.57 -39.69 4.41
CA MET A 217 -14.47 -40.60 5.55
C MET A 217 -13.75 -41.89 5.17
N ALA A 218 -14.11 -42.51 4.04
CA ALA A 218 -13.50 -43.75 3.57
C ALA A 218 -12.00 -43.57 3.27
N LYS A 219 -11.63 -42.52 2.51
CA LYS A 219 -10.23 -42.21 2.17
C LYS A 219 -9.41 -41.83 3.40
N GLY A 220 -9.95 -40.95 4.24
CA GLY A 220 -9.26 -40.46 5.43
C GLY A 220 -9.04 -41.54 6.49
N LEU A 221 -10.05 -42.39 6.69
CA LEU A 221 -9.95 -43.53 7.60
C LEU A 221 -8.95 -44.58 7.10
N GLU A 222 -8.96 -44.89 5.80
CA GLU A 222 -7.98 -45.79 5.17
C GLU A 222 -6.54 -45.26 5.36
N ALA A 223 -6.31 -43.98 5.09
CA ALA A 223 -5.01 -43.35 5.30
C ALA A 223 -4.60 -43.36 6.79
N SER A 224 -5.55 -43.13 7.70
CA SER A 224 -5.32 -43.16 9.15
C SER A 224 -5.01 -44.58 9.66
N TYR A 225 -5.62 -45.63 9.09
CA TYR A 225 -5.29 -47.02 9.42
C TYR A 225 -3.85 -47.37 9.05
N ASN A 226 -3.31 -46.80 7.97
CA ASN A 226 -1.92 -47.03 7.58
C ASN A 226 -0.90 -46.45 8.58
N ASN A 227 -1.34 -45.52 9.43
CA ASN A 227 -0.51 -44.93 10.49
C ASN A 227 -0.64 -45.66 11.83
N ALA A 228 -1.41 -46.75 11.89
CA ALA A 228 -1.74 -47.48 13.10
C ALA A 228 -1.09 -48.87 13.17
N ALA A 229 -0.73 -49.31 14.39
CA ALA A 229 -0.39 -50.70 14.64
C ALA A 229 -1.65 -51.59 14.60
N ASN A 230 -1.46 -52.88 14.25
CA ASN A 230 -2.53 -53.88 14.22
C ASN A 230 -3.32 -53.91 15.55
N GLY A 231 -4.65 -54.02 15.47
CA GLY A 231 -5.53 -54.10 16.65
C GLY A 231 -5.99 -52.75 17.20
N LYS A 232 -5.62 -51.62 16.58
CA LYS A 232 -6.06 -50.27 16.96
C LYS A 232 -7.21 -49.73 16.12
N GLU A 233 -7.90 -50.58 15.38
CA GLU A 233 -8.83 -50.12 14.34
C GLU A 233 -10.04 -49.37 14.92
N ALA A 234 -10.55 -49.81 16.08
CA ALA A 234 -11.63 -49.10 16.78
C ALA A 234 -11.18 -47.72 17.29
N LEU A 235 -9.93 -47.62 17.77
CA LEU A 235 -9.37 -46.34 18.22
C LEU A 235 -9.17 -45.37 17.06
N VAL A 236 -8.65 -45.86 15.93
CA VAL A 236 -8.50 -45.06 14.70
C VAL A 236 -9.85 -44.57 14.21
N ALA A 237 -10.86 -45.45 14.14
CA ALA A 237 -12.22 -45.07 13.73
C ALA A 237 -12.81 -43.99 14.63
N LYS A 238 -12.67 -44.14 15.95
CA LYS A 238 -13.10 -43.14 16.93
C LYS A 238 -12.42 -41.79 16.72
N LEU A 239 -11.08 -41.76 16.76
CA LEU A 239 -10.31 -40.52 16.70
C LEU A 239 -10.46 -39.82 15.35
N PHE A 240 -10.53 -40.58 14.26
CA PHE A 240 -10.70 -40.02 12.93
C PHE A 240 -12.07 -39.36 12.79
N LEU A 241 -13.15 -40.02 13.23
CA LEU A 241 -14.50 -39.45 13.18
C LEU A 241 -14.60 -38.19 14.04
N GLU A 242 -14.02 -38.22 15.24
CA GLU A 242 -13.95 -37.06 16.12
C GLU A 242 -13.22 -35.90 15.43
N LYS A 243 -12.04 -36.14 14.84
CA LYS A 243 -11.26 -35.12 14.12
C LYS A 243 -11.99 -34.59 12.89
N PHE A 244 -12.63 -35.47 12.12
CA PHE A 244 -13.39 -35.13 10.93
C PHE A 244 -14.59 -34.24 11.26
N ALA A 245 -15.38 -34.65 12.26
CA ALA A 245 -16.53 -33.88 12.72
C ALA A 245 -16.10 -32.54 13.34
N LYS A 246 -14.94 -32.48 14.02
CA LYS A 246 -14.47 -31.24 14.66
C LYS A 246 -14.12 -30.15 13.63
N ASN A 247 -13.25 -30.47 12.66
CA ASN A 247 -12.51 -29.46 11.90
C ASN A 247 -12.63 -29.56 10.37
N SER A 248 -13.49 -30.43 9.81
CA SER A 248 -13.46 -30.66 8.34
C SER A 248 -14.76 -30.39 7.61
N LEU A 249 -15.88 -30.29 8.34
CA LEU A 249 -17.22 -30.22 7.73
C LEU A 249 -17.46 -28.92 6.94
N GLU A 250 -16.92 -27.79 7.42
CA GLU A 250 -17.03 -26.52 6.71
C GLU A 250 -16.20 -26.51 5.43
N LEU A 251 -15.02 -27.15 5.43
CA LEU A 251 -14.19 -27.31 4.24
C LEU A 251 -14.89 -28.17 3.18
N VAL A 252 -15.47 -29.31 3.58
CA VAL A 252 -16.30 -30.13 2.69
C VAL A 252 -17.41 -29.29 2.08
N THR A 253 -18.11 -28.52 2.91
CA THR A 253 -19.21 -27.66 2.45
C THR A 253 -18.73 -26.59 1.47
N LEU A 254 -17.61 -25.93 1.76
CA LEU A 254 -16.98 -24.94 0.88
C LEU A 254 -16.64 -25.54 -0.48
N HIS A 255 -16.04 -26.72 -0.51
CA HIS A 255 -15.61 -27.36 -1.74
C HIS A 255 -16.78 -27.92 -2.55
N VAL A 256 -17.82 -28.45 -1.91
CA VAL A 256 -19.06 -28.86 -2.59
C VAL A 256 -19.77 -27.65 -3.18
N ASP A 257 -19.93 -26.56 -2.44
CA ASP A 257 -20.58 -25.33 -2.93
C ASP A 257 -19.82 -24.75 -4.13
N SER A 258 -18.48 -24.74 -4.06
CA SER A 258 -17.61 -24.30 -5.15
C SER A 258 -17.72 -25.21 -6.39
N ALA A 259 -17.73 -26.53 -6.19
CA ALA A 259 -17.88 -27.51 -7.26
C ALA A 259 -19.22 -27.37 -7.99
N ILE A 260 -20.32 -27.23 -7.24
CA ILE A 260 -21.66 -26.99 -7.81
C ILE A 260 -21.67 -25.70 -8.63
N ALA A 261 -21.08 -24.62 -8.13
CA ALA A 261 -20.99 -23.35 -8.86
C ALA A 261 -20.17 -23.46 -10.17
N GLN A 262 -19.19 -24.36 -10.20
CA GLN A 262 -18.33 -24.63 -11.37
C GLN A 262 -18.89 -25.74 -12.29
N GLY A 263 -19.99 -26.40 -11.91
CA GLY A 263 -20.57 -27.52 -12.67
C GLY A 263 -19.77 -28.82 -12.56
N ILE A 264 -18.93 -28.96 -11.54
CA ILE A 264 -18.18 -30.18 -11.23
C ILE A 264 -19.12 -31.14 -10.48
N THR A 265 -19.31 -32.35 -11.01
CA THR A 265 -20.17 -33.38 -10.41
C THR A 265 -19.41 -34.62 -9.93
N GLU A 266 -18.10 -34.68 -10.16
CA GLU A 266 -17.29 -35.83 -9.80
C GLU A 266 -16.90 -35.79 -8.32
N VAL A 267 -17.59 -36.61 -7.51
CA VAL A 267 -17.38 -36.70 -6.05
C VAL A 267 -15.92 -36.94 -5.67
N ALA A 268 -15.23 -37.83 -6.42
CA ALA A 268 -13.84 -38.19 -6.13
C ALA A 268 -12.89 -36.99 -6.24
N THR A 269 -13.10 -36.10 -7.21
CA THR A 269 -12.29 -34.88 -7.38
C THR A 269 -12.47 -33.93 -6.19
N ILE A 270 -13.70 -33.80 -5.69
CA ILE A 270 -14.01 -32.91 -4.57
C ILE A 270 -13.40 -33.45 -3.28
N SER A 271 -13.57 -34.75 -3.01
CA SER A 271 -13.02 -35.39 -1.82
C SER A 271 -11.50 -35.42 -1.83
N ASP A 272 -10.84 -35.64 -2.97
CA ASP A 272 -9.37 -35.56 -3.10
C ASP A 272 -8.88 -34.16 -2.75
N LEU A 273 -9.56 -33.12 -3.24
CA LEU A 273 -9.21 -31.74 -2.91
C LEU A 273 -9.39 -31.43 -1.42
N VAL A 274 -10.45 -31.96 -0.78
CA VAL A 274 -10.65 -31.82 0.68
C VAL A 274 -9.48 -32.46 1.44
N ILE A 275 -9.04 -33.66 1.05
CA ILE A 275 -7.89 -34.33 1.70
C ILE A 275 -6.58 -33.56 1.45
N GLU A 276 -6.34 -33.10 0.22
CA GLU A 276 -5.12 -32.36 -0.16
C GLU A 276 -5.00 -31.02 0.58
N THR A 277 -6.10 -30.31 0.75
CA THR A 277 -6.14 -29.00 1.42
C THR A 277 -6.31 -29.10 2.94
N ASN A 278 -6.47 -30.30 3.48
CA ASN A 278 -6.55 -30.58 4.91
C ASN A 278 -5.75 -31.83 5.29
N PRO A 279 -4.40 -31.78 5.16
CA PRO A 279 -3.55 -32.92 5.48
C PRO A 279 -3.67 -33.34 6.95
N ASP A 280 -3.99 -32.40 7.84
CA ASP A 280 -4.15 -32.65 9.27
C ASP A 280 -5.37 -33.52 9.58
N LEU A 281 -6.30 -33.75 8.64
CA LEU A 281 -7.40 -34.69 8.86
C LEU A 281 -6.92 -36.13 9.08
N ILE A 282 -5.81 -36.53 8.45
CA ILE A 282 -5.28 -37.88 8.59
C ILE A 282 -4.61 -38.03 9.96
N LEU A 283 -4.99 -39.05 10.73
CA LEU A 283 -4.40 -39.27 12.05
C LEU A 283 -2.91 -39.60 11.93
N THR A 284 -2.08 -38.94 12.72
CA THR A 284 -0.66 -39.27 12.81
C THR A 284 -0.44 -40.53 13.65
N THR A 285 0.73 -41.16 13.51
CA THR A 285 1.12 -42.27 14.39
C THR A 285 1.11 -41.88 15.86
N VAL A 286 1.46 -40.63 16.19
CA VAL A 286 1.46 -40.12 17.58
C VAL A 286 0.05 -40.07 18.15
N GLU A 287 -0.92 -39.53 17.39
CA GLU A 287 -2.32 -39.46 17.80
C GLU A 287 -2.89 -40.84 18.08
N VAL A 288 -2.63 -41.80 17.19
CA VAL A 288 -3.08 -43.20 17.34
C VAL A 288 -2.36 -43.93 18.47
N GLU A 289 -1.08 -43.63 18.70
CA GLU A 289 -0.29 -44.24 19.76
C GLU A 289 -0.74 -43.79 21.15
N GLN A 290 -0.96 -42.48 21.30
CA GLN A 290 -1.34 -41.87 22.56
C GLN A 290 -2.86 -41.85 22.81
N GLY A 291 -3.66 -42.07 21.77
CA GLY A 291 -5.11 -42.13 21.88
C GLY A 291 -5.80 -40.78 22.05
N TYR A 292 -5.20 -39.70 21.56
CA TYR A 292 -5.77 -38.35 21.57
C TYR A 292 -5.50 -37.63 20.24
N ILE A 293 -6.33 -36.63 19.92
CA ILE A 293 -6.16 -35.77 18.74
C ILE A 293 -5.27 -34.60 19.12
N GLU A 294 -4.26 -34.31 18.31
CA GLU A 294 -3.38 -33.16 18.54
C GLU A 294 -4.17 -31.84 18.53
N GLN A 295 -3.66 -30.86 19.25
CA GLN A 295 -4.24 -29.52 19.31
C GLN A 295 -4.46 -28.97 17.90
N THR A 296 -5.59 -28.30 17.67
CA THR A 296 -5.87 -27.64 16.38
C THR A 296 -4.67 -26.78 15.98
N PRO A 297 -4.15 -26.91 14.74
CA PRO A 297 -2.92 -26.24 14.33
C PRO A 297 -3.06 -24.72 14.35
N ALA A 298 -1.92 -24.03 14.41
CA ALA A 298 -1.90 -22.58 14.38
C ALA A 298 -2.30 -22.05 12.99
N PRO A 299 -2.95 -20.87 12.91
CA PRO A 299 -3.05 -20.16 11.64
C PRO A 299 -1.67 -19.95 11.02
N THR A 300 -1.62 -19.80 9.70
CA THR A 300 -0.35 -19.71 8.95
C THR A 300 -0.21 -18.37 8.24
N ASN A 301 0.96 -18.11 7.64
CA ASN A 301 1.22 -16.89 6.85
C ASN A 301 0.89 -15.58 7.58
N GLY A 302 1.34 -15.45 8.83
CA GLY A 302 1.24 -14.20 9.58
C GLY A 302 2.02 -13.07 8.91
N VAL A 303 1.34 -11.96 8.61
CA VAL A 303 1.92 -10.77 7.98
C VAL A 303 1.70 -9.55 8.86
N VAL A 304 2.79 -8.84 9.14
CA VAL A 304 2.80 -7.56 9.85
C VAL A 304 2.90 -6.43 8.84
N ASP A 305 1.93 -5.52 8.86
CA ASP A 305 2.00 -4.22 8.20
C ASP A 305 2.09 -3.14 9.28
N ASP A 306 3.32 -2.74 9.61
CA ASP A 306 3.61 -1.78 10.68
C ASP A 306 3.08 -0.36 10.31
N ASN A 307 3.17 0.02 9.03
CA ASN A 307 2.69 1.33 8.58
C ASN A 307 1.17 1.48 8.76
N LEU A 308 0.41 0.40 8.52
CA LEU A 308 -1.04 0.38 8.72
C LEU A 308 -1.45 -0.11 10.11
N ASN A 309 -0.51 -0.54 10.95
CA ASN A 309 -0.74 -1.21 12.23
C ASN A 309 -1.68 -2.42 12.11
N ILE A 310 -1.51 -3.23 11.06
CA ILE A 310 -2.35 -4.41 10.78
C ILE A 310 -1.54 -5.69 10.93
N PHE A 311 -2.15 -6.71 11.54
CA PHE A 311 -1.69 -8.09 11.47
C PHE A 311 -2.72 -8.94 10.74
N SER A 312 -2.30 -9.78 9.78
CA SER A 312 -3.18 -10.66 9.01
C SER A 312 -2.62 -12.07 8.89
N TRP A 313 -3.46 -13.06 8.62
CA TRP A 313 -3.07 -14.48 8.54
C TRP A 313 -3.95 -15.26 7.55
N ALA A 314 -3.50 -16.47 7.21
CA ALA A 314 -4.27 -17.46 6.48
C ALA A 314 -5.05 -18.36 7.45
N ALA A 315 -6.29 -18.70 7.08
CA ALA A 315 -7.16 -19.56 7.87
C ALA A 315 -6.58 -20.97 8.05
N VAL A 316 -6.86 -21.55 9.22
CA VAL A 316 -6.75 -22.97 9.50
C VAL A 316 -7.85 -23.71 8.72
N PRO A 317 -7.56 -24.83 8.04
CA PRO A 317 -8.58 -25.63 7.37
C PRO A 317 -9.76 -25.95 8.29
N GLY A 318 -10.97 -25.62 7.82
CA GLY A 318 -12.21 -25.79 8.57
C GLY A 318 -12.61 -24.64 9.50
N PHE A 319 -11.81 -23.57 9.60
CA PHE A 319 -12.10 -22.37 10.39
C PHE A 319 -11.92 -21.14 9.51
N TYR A 320 -12.93 -20.82 8.71
CA TYR A 320 -12.84 -19.76 7.70
C TYR A 320 -13.46 -18.45 8.16
N ASP A 321 -14.26 -18.46 9.22
CA ASP A 321 -14.91 -17.26 9.74
C ASP A 321 -13.98 -16.54 10.72
N ALA A 322 -13.96 -15.22 10.65
CA ALA A 322 -13.18 -14.39 11.57
C ALA A 322 -13.53 -14.67 13.04
N GLN A 323 -14.80 -14.98 13.31
CA GLN A 323 -15.33 -15.27 14.64
C GLN A 323 -14.79 -16.57 15.25
N ASP A 324 -14.16 -17.43 14.43
CA ASP A 324 -13.47 -18.63 14.89
C ASP A 324 -12.10 -18.32 15.50
N TYR A 325 -11.64 -17.06 15.46
CA TYR A 325 -10.32 -16.66 15.92
C TYR A 325 -10.40 -15.72 17.12
N GLU A 326 -9.39 -15.84 17.96
CA GLU A 326 -9.09 -14.87 19.00
C GLU A 326 -7.62 -14.45 18.91
N TYR A 327 -7.33 -13.24 19.41
CA TYR A 327 -6.00 -12.67 19.40
C TYR A 327 -5.62 -12.11 20.77
N SER A 328 -4.32 -12.01 21.01
CA SER A 328 -3.72 -11.41 22.18
C SER A 328 -2.63 -10.43 21.77
N LEU A 329 -2.52 -9.31 22.48
CA LEU A 329 -1.45 -8.31 22.32
C LEU A 329 -0.47 -8.33 23.51
N ASN A 330 -0.55 -9.34 24.38
CA ASN A 330 0.24 -9.42 25.61
C ASN A 330 0.72 -10.86 25.87
N SER A 331 1.19 -11.54 24.81
CA SER A 331 1.72 -12.92 24.88
C SER A 331 0.75 -13.92 25.54
N GLY A 332 -0.55 -13.79 25.25
CA GLY A 332 -1.56 -14.75 25.66
C GLY A 332 -2.11 -14.55 27.07
N GLN A 333 -1.78 -13.44 27.75
CA GLN A 333 -2.34 -13.12 29.08
C GLN A 333 -3.83 -12.75 29.00
N SER A 334 -4.24 -12.05 27.95
CA SER A 334 -5.65 -11.78 27.64
C SER A 334 -5.95 -11.98 26.16
N TRP A 335 -7.14 -12.50 25.88
CA TRP A 335 -7.61 -12.82 24.53
C TRP A 335 -8.84 -11.99 24.18
N HIS A 336 -8.92 -11.62 22.90
CA HIS A 336 -9.98 -10.81 22.32
C HIS A 336 -10.52 -11.49 21.06
N ASP A 337 -11.83 -11.42 20.86
CA ASP A 337 -12.47 -11.99 19.68
C ASP A 337 -12.09 -11.20 18.41
N VAL A 338 -11.87 -11.92 17.31
CA VAL A 338 -11.69 -11.33 15.99
C VAL A 338 -13.06 -11.14 15.33
N ASN A 339 -13.40 -9.90 15.03
CA ASN A 339 -14.77 -9.56 14.60
C ASN A 339 -14.94 -9.49 13.08
N ASN A 340 -13.89 -9.15 12.32
CA ASN A 340 -13.99 -8.92 10.88
C ASN A 340 -12.72 -9.33 10.14
N ASN A 341 -12.88 -10.21 9.14
CA ASN A 341 -11.81 -10.77 8.31
C ASN A 341 -10.70 -11.47 9.13
N LEU A 342 -9.77 -12.11 8.44
CA LEU A 342 -8.59 -12.75 9.05
C LEU A 342 -7.47 -11.73 9.26
N SER A 343 -7.81 -10.64 9.95
CA SER A 343 -6.91 -9.52 10.24
C SER A 343 -7.34 -8.73 11.48
N ILE A 344 -6.39 -8.08 12.15
CA ILE A 344 -6.64 -7.16 13.27
C ILE A 344 -5.87 -5.86 13.12
N THR A 345 -6.39 -4.79 13.71
CA THR A 345 -5.67 -3.53 13.91
C THR A 345 -5.06 -3.52 15.30
N VAL A 346 -3.74 -3.43 15.38
CA VAL A 346 -2.96 -3.43 16.63
C VAL A 346 -3.01 -2.07 17.32
N GLY A 347 -3.18 -1.00 16.53
CA GLY A 347 -3.07 0.38 16.97
C GLY A 347 -1.61 0.85 17.02
N ASN A 348 -1.42 2.16 17.20
CA ASN A 348 -0.11 2.79 17.19
C ASN A 348 0.63 2.60 18.53
N ILE A 349 1.17 1.40 18.74
CA ILE A 349 1.87 0.98 19.95
C ILE A 349 3.17 0.23 19.60
N ASP A 350 4.12 0.22 20.53
CA ASP A 350 5.28 -0.68 20.42
C ASP A 350 4.87 -2.08 20.86
N LEU A 351 5.10 -3.06 19.99
CA LEU A 351 4.80 -4.46 20.27
C LEU A 351 5.97 -5.33 19.81
N ALA A 352 6.61 -6.04 20.74
CA ALA A 352 7.76 -6.87 20.41
C ALA A 352 7.36 -8.10 19.56
N ILE A 353 8.36 -8.76 18.97
CA ILE A 353 8.21 -10.08 18.34
C ILE A 353 7.60 -11.04 19.38
N ASP A 354 6.75 -11.96 18.93
CA ASP A 354 6.05 -12.96 19.75
C ASP A 354 5.07 -12.42 20.82
N SER A 355 4.86 -11.10 20.86
CA SER A 355 3.90 -10.49 21.79
C SER A 355 2.47 -10.49 21.26
N LEU A 356 2.31 -10.40 19.93
CA LEU A 356 1.03 -10.62 19.26
C LEU A 356 0.86 -12.10 19.01
N GLN A 357 -0.31 -12.62 19.37
CA GLN A 357 -0.67 -14.02 19.21
C GLN A 357 -2.06 -14.15 18.59
N VAL A 358 -2.25 -15.08 17.66
CA VAL A 358 -3.55 -15.42 17.07
C VAL A 358 -3.72 -16.95 17.08
N ARG A 359 -4.94 -17.43 17.39
CA ARG A 359 -5.27 -18.85 17.35
C ARG A 359 -6.75 -19.06 17.05
N VAL A 360 -7.11 -20.30 16.70
CA VAL A 360 -8.51 -20.72 16.64
C VAL A 360 -9.09 -20.76 18.05
N LYS A 361 -10.18 -20.04 18.26
CA LYS A 361 -11.03 -20.06 19.44
C LYS A 361 -11.82 -21.38 19.42
N LEU A 362 -11.70 -22.16 20.48
CA LEU A 362 -12.49 -23.38 20.66
C LEU A 362 -13.39 -23.26 21.89
N GLY A 363 -14.41 -24.12 21.96
CA GLY A 363 -15.43 -24.09 23.00
C GLY A 363 -14.88 -24.40 24.40
N SER A 364 -15.73 -24.26 25.43
CA SER A 364 -15.36 -24.41 26.85
C SER A 364 -14.68 -25.73 27.22
N ASN A 365 -14.87 -26.76 26.41
CA ASN A 365 -14.41 -28.13 26.67
C ASN A 365 -13.23 -28.54 25.80
N ASP A 366 -12.79 -27.66 24.90
CA ASP A 366 -11.69 -27.91 23.98
C ASP A 366 -10.48 -27.04 24.35
N GLU A 367 -9.28 -27.61 24.27
CA GLU A 367 -8.08 -26.78 24.31
C GLU A 367 -8.07 -25.85 23.10
N PRO A 368 -7.85 -24.53 23.26
CA PRO A 368 -7.73 -23.59 22.16
C PRO A 368 -6.67 -24.04 21.14
N GLY A 369 -6.72 -23.54 19.90
CA GLY A 369 -5.71 -23.89 18.90
C GLY A 369 -4.29 -23.47 19.28
N ALA A 370 -3.30 -24.03 18.57
CA ALA A 370 -1.93 -23.59 18.64
C ALA A 370 -1.80 -22.13 18.15
N VAL A 371 -0.74 -21.46 18.59
CA VAL A 371 -0.60 -20.01 18.44
C VAL A 371 0.30 -19.65 17.27
N LEU A 372 -0.18 -18.73 16.42
CA LEU A 372 0.64 -17.98 15.48
C LEU A 372 1.13 -16.69 16.14
N THR A 373 2.42 -16.38 16.05
CA THR A 373 2.99 -15.13 16.55
C THR A 373 3.36 -14.15 15.45
N ASN A 374 3.46 -12.86 15.78
CA ASN A 374 4.09 -11.88 14.90
C ASN A 374 5.60 -12.12 14.79
N SER A 375 6.08 -12.35 13.57
CA SER A 375 7.52 -12.56 13.29
C SER A 375 8.33 -11.26 13.26
N THR A 376 7.66 -10.11 13.19
CA THR A 376 8.28 -8.77 13.23
C THR A 376 7.58 -7.90 14.26
N ALA A 377 8.33 -7.00 14.89
CA ALA A 377 7.78 -6.06 15.88
C ALA A 377 6.88 -5.01 15.20
N PHE A 378 5.92 -4.48 15.95
CA PHE A 378 5.28 -3.20 15.65
C PHE A 378 6.00 -2.07 16.37
N TYR A 379 6.11 -0.92 15.72
CA TYR A 379 6.69 0.27 16.30
C TYR A 379 5.67 1.39 16.42
N LYS A 380 5.71 2.06 17.57
CA LYS A 380 4.93 3.26 17.75
C LYS A 380 5.48 4.38 16.87
N GLN A 381 4.66 4.86 15.95
CA GLN A 381 4.89 6.08 15.20
C GLN A 381 4.68 7.31 16.10
N LEU A 382 5.73 8.12 16.28
CA LEU A 382 5.69 9.35 17.07
C LEU A 382 5.16 10.52 16.22
N ALA A 383 4.41 11.41 16.87
CA ALA A 383 3.99 12.65 16.24
C ALA A 383 5.20 13.50 15.81
N GLY A 384 5.05 14.19 14.68
CA GLY A 384 6.06 15.09 14.17
C GLY A 384 6.37 16.25 15.12
N ALA A 385 7.55 16.84 14.93
CA ALA A 385 7.98 18.01 15.70
C ALA A 385 7.06 19.22 15.44
N SER A 386 7.08 20.21 16.34
CA SER A 386 6.42 21.50 16.10
C SER A 386 7.05 22.24 14.92
N ALA A 387 6.34 23.22 14.34
CA ALA A 387 6.85 23.98 13.22
C ALA A 387 8.09 24.82 13.59
N PRO A 388 9.03 25.02 12.66
CA PRO A 388 10.10 26.01 12.81
C PRO A 388 9.54 27.43 13.04
N LEU A 389 10.34 28.33 13.62
CA LEU A 389 9.90 29.70 13.88
C LEU A 389 10.38 30.65 12.78
N LEU A 390 9.50 31.54 12.29
CA LEU A 390 9.86 32.59 11.34
C LEU A 390 10.63 33.72 12.04
N ILE A 391 11.75 34.13 11.45
CA ILE A 391 12.51 35.31 11.87
C ILE A 391 12.18 36.50 10.97
N ALA A 392 12.33 36.35 9.65
CA ALA A 392 12.10 37.42 8.69
C ALA A 392 11.83 36.90 7.27
N VAL A 393 11.16 37.71 6.45
CA VAL A 393 10.94 37.49 5.02
C VAL A 393 11.42 38.72 4.26
N ASN A 394 12.34 38.55 3.33
CA ASN A 394 12.98 39.63 2.58
C ASN A 394 12.74 39.48 1.07
N ASP A 395 11.78 40.22 0.52
CA ASP A 395 11.44 40.29 -0.92
C ASP A 395 12.05 41.56 -1.54
N GLN A 396 13.37 41.69 -1.44
CA GLN A 396 14.12 42.80 -2.03
C GLN A 396 15.08 42.24 -3.07
N HIS A 397 15.16 42.93 -4.22
CA HIS A 397 16.06 42.56 -5.31
C HIS A 397 17.47 42.18 -4.81
N LYS A 398 17.88 40.94 -5.11
CA LYS A 398 19.16 40.28 -4.74
C LYS A 398 19.23 39.71 -3.32
N ILE A 399 18.21 39.88 -2.49
CA ILE A 399 18.17 39.34 -1.12
C ILE A 399 17.27 38.12 -1.05
N ASP A 400 16.06 38.22 -1.62
CA ASP A 400 15.06 37.16 -1.87
C ASP A 400 15.21 35.92 -0.97
N ASN A 401 14.97 36.07 0.34
CA ASN A 401 15.17 35.01 1.33
C ASN A 401 14.18 34.99 2.49
N VAL A 402 14.13 33.83 3.16
CA VAL A 402 13.38 33.61 4.40
C VAL A 402 14.35 33.18 5.50
N GLN A 403 14.38 33.93 6.60
CA GLN A 403 15.15 33.61 7.79
C GLN A 403 14.26 32.91 8.80
N TRP A 404 14.71 31.80 9.37
CA TRP A 404 13.92 30.96 10.26
C TRP A 404 14.82 30.28 11.31
N GLN A 405 14.22 29.80 12.40
CA GLN A 405 14.90 29.17 13.52
C GLN A 405 14.50 27.69 13.66
N PHE A 406 15.49 26.88 14.03
CA PHE A 406 15.33 25.45 14.27
C PHE A 406 14.43 25.17 15.48
N VAL A 407 13.75 24.04 15.42
CA VAL A 407 12.92 23.45 16.47
C VAL A 407 13.84 22.80 17.51
N THR A 408 13.55 23.02 18.80
CA THR A 408 14.32 22.42 19.90
C THR A 408 14.45 20.91 19.76
N GLY A 409 15.68 20.40 19.76
CA GLY A 409 15.99 18.97 19.60
C GLY A 409 16.30 18.53 18.16
N PHE A 410 16.16 19.43 17.18
CA PHE A 410 16.52 19.23 15.78
C PHE A 410 17.49 20.34 15.36
N ASP A 411 18.74 20.20 15.81
CA ASP A 411 19.75 21.26 15.70
C ASP A 411 20.59 21.17 14.41
N ASP A 412 20.34 20.18 13.54
CA ASP A 412 21.01 20.02 12.25
C ASP A 412 20.11 20.48 11.09
N ILE A 413 20.66 21.27 10.15
CA ILE A 413 19.94 21.68 8.95
C ILE A 413 19.50 20.48 8.10
N THR A 414 20.22 19.36 8.16
CA THR A 414 19.87 18.15 7.42
C THR A 414 18.57 17.51 7.90
N ASP A 415 18.10 17.86 9.11
CA ASP A 415 16.82 17.40 9.66
C ASP A 415 15.63 18.11 9.01
N TYR A 416 15.86 19.15 8.21
CA TYR A 416 14.80 19.99 7.65
C TYR A 416 14.66 19.85 6.15
N GLU A 417 13.43 19.96 5.71
CA GLU A 417 13.05 20.07 4.32
C GLU A 417 12.23 21.33 4.07
N MET A 418 12.33 21.85 2.85
CA MET A 418 11.58 23.01 2.39
C MET A 418 10.82 22.70 1.10
N SER A 419 9.71 23.40 0.91
CA SER A 419 8.93 23.38 -0.32
C SER A 419 8.78 24.80 -0.85
N LEU A 420 8.81 24.98 -2.17
CA LEU A 420 8.51 26.25 -2.85
C LEU A 420 7.17 26.19 -3.61
N ASN A 421 6.38 25.13 -3.41
CA ASN A 421 5.13 24.88 -4.12
C ASN A 421 4.04 24.34 -3.20
N ALA A 422 3.93 24.89 -2.00
CA ALA A 422 2.91 24.59 -1.00
C ALA A 422 2.87 23.12 -0.55
N GLY A 423 4.03 22.49 -0.42
CA GLY A 423 4.17 21.12 0.10
C GLY A 423 3.98 20.02 -0.95
N ASN A 424 3.79 20.36 -2.23
CA ASN A 424 3.65 19.38 -3.32
C ASN A 424 4.97 18.64 -3.60
N SER A 425 6.11 19.29 -3.41
CA SER A 425 7.43 18.68 -3.44
C SER A 425 8.35 19.28 -2.38
N TRP A 426 9.22 18.44 -1.83
CA TRP A 426 10.15 18.79 -0.76
C TRP A 426 11.60 18.64 -1.23
N LEU A 427 12.44 19.59 -0.80
CA LEU A 427 13.88 19.67 -1.04
C LEU A 427 14.58 19.80 0.32
N ASP A 428 15.87 19.50 0.40
CA ASP A 428 16.66 19.82 1.59
C ASP A 428 16.57 21.32 1.89
N ALA A 429 16.29 21.66 3.15
CA ALA A 429 16.16 23.06 3.54
C ALA A 429 17.51 23.78 3.54
N THR A 430 17.47 25.10 3.35
CA THR A 430 18.61 25.99 3.53
C THR A 430 18.30 27.01 4.62
N SER A 431 19.33 27.51 5.32
CA SER A 431 19.19 28.54 6.34
C SER A 431 20.17 29.70 6.06
N PRO A 432 19.68 30.86 5.58
CA PRO A 432 18.28 31.14 5.22
C PRO A 432 17.82 30.38 3.97
N VAL A 433 16.50 30.28 3.75
CA VAL A 433 15.96 29.78 2.48
C VAL A 433 16.17 30.85 1.41
N VAL A 434 16.86 30.50 0.33
CA VAL A 434 17.07 31.39 -0.83
C VAL A 434 16.01 31.10 -1.89
N VAL A 435 15.15 32.07 -2.17
CA VAL A 435 14.03 31.96 -3.12
C VAL A 435 14.48 32.30 -4.54
N GLY A 436 15.32 33.34 -4.66
CA GLY A 436 15.78 33.89 -5.94
C GLY A 436 14.77 34.81 -6.61
N ASN A 437 15.14 35.35 -7.78
CA ASN A 437 14.33 36.35 -8.51
C ASN A 437 13.20 35.70 -9.33
N ILE A 438 12.19 35.18 -8.64
CA ILE A 438 11.02 34.49 -9.21
C ILE A 438 9.74 35.02 -8.57
N ASP A 439 8.62 34.89 -9.29
CA ASP A 439 7.30 35.14 -8.70
C ASP A 439 6.84 33.90 -7.95
N LEU A 440 6.56 34.04 -6.65
CA LEU A 440 5.89 33.02 -5.85
C LEU A 440 4.71 33.64 -5.11
N ALA A 441 3.53 33.05 -5.26
CA ALA A 441 2.36 33.46 -4.51
C ALA A 441 2.55 33.26 -2.99
N ALA A 442 1.68 33.87 -2.20
CA ALA A 442 1.61 33.62 -0.76
C ALA A 442 1.39 32.12 -0.44
N ASN A 443 1.89 31.67 0.71
CA ASN A 443 1.75 30.30 1.23
C ASN A 443 2.42 29.21 0.37
N GLN A 444 3.30 29.58 -0.56
CA GLN A 444 4.04 28.61 -1.39
C GLN A 444 5.28 28.06 -0.69
N ILE A 445 5.90 28.81 0.22
CA ILE A 445 7.12 28.39 0.90
C ILE A 445 6.76 27.73 2.23
N HIS A 446 7.06 26.44 2.35
CA HIS A 446 6.88 25.67 3.59
C HIS A 446 8.24 25.15 4.08
N ILE A 447 8.45 25.10 5.40
CA ILE A 447 9.66 24.55 6.02
C ILE A 447 9.24 23.67 7.19
N ARG A 448 9.77 22.45 7.30
CA ARG A 448 9.48 21.55 8.44
C ARG A 448 10.63 20.60 8.73
N VAL A 449 10.57 19.96 9.89
CA VAL A 449 11.41 18.80 10.21
C VAL A 449 10.96 17.60 9.36
N LYS A 450 11.91 16.90 8.76
CA LYS A 450 11.68 15.69 7.94
C LYS A 450 11.03 14.59 8.77
N ALA A 451 10.28 13.72 8.10
CA ALA A 451 9.85 12.47 8.72
C ALA A 451 11.07 11.59 9.04
N GLY A 452 11.08 11.00 10.23
CA GLY A 452 12.03 9.97 10.63
C GLY A 452 11.48 8.57 10.39
N ALA A 453 12.32 7.55 10.62
CA ALA A 453 11.89 6.15 10.49
C ALA A 453 10.76 5.74 11.46
N ARG A 454 10.54 6.51 12.52
CA ARG A 454 9.50 6.29 13.56
C ARG A 454 8.80 7.58 13.99
N GLN A 455 8.89 8.62 13.17
CA GLN A 455 8.35 9.93 13.51
C GLN A 455 7.77 10.56 12.25
N ASP A 456 6.53 11.05 12.35
CA ASP A 456 5.90 11.78 11.27
C ASP A 456 6.66 13.07 10.96
N ALA A 457 6.49 13.60 9.75
CA ALA A 457 7.04 14.91 9.42
C ALA A 457 6.47 15.98 10.37
N GLY A 458 7.29 16.95 10.72
CA GLY A 458 6.88 18.03 11.61
C GLY A 458 5.81 18.94 10.98
N GLU A 459 5.18 19.74 11.83
CA GLU A 459 4.31 20.82 11.38
C GLU A 459 5.08 21.80 10.49
N SER A 460 4.40 22.37 9.49
CA SER A 460 5.05 23.26 8.53
C SER A 460 5.00 24.72 8.97
N LEU A 461 6.15 25.39 8.94
CA LEU A 461 6.22 26.83 8.90
C LEU A 461 5.81 27.30 7.50
N ILE A 462 4.68 27.99 7.40
CA ILE A 462 4.13 28.49 6.12
C ILE A 462 4.39 30.00 6.00
N ILE A 463 5.03 30.40 4.90
CA ILE A 463 5.30 31.81 4.62
C ILE A 463 4.11 32.44 3.90
N SER A 464 3.38 33.29 4.61
CA SER A 464 2.17 33.95 4.10
C SER A 464 2.43 35.13 3.16
N GLN A 465 3.69 35.55 3.02
CA GLN A 465 4.10 36.61 2.11
C GLN A 465 4.46 36.03 0.74
N ALA A 466 4.03 36.72 -0.32
CA ALA A 466 4.43 36.44 -1.70
C ALA A 466 5.83 37.01 -1.99
N PHE A 467 6.55 36.40 -2.93
CA PHE A 467 7.78 36.93 -3.51
C PHE A 467 7.50 37.44 -4.91
N THR A 468 8.10 38.59 -5.25
CA THR A 468 7.89 39.26 -6.53
C THR A 468 9.15 39.25 -7.36
N LYS A 469 9.00 38.88 -8.63
CA LYS A 469 10.09 38.94 -9.59
C LYS A 469 10.42 40.40 -9.87
N TYR A 470 11.64 40.80 -9.53
CA TYR A 470 12.20 42.07 -9.94
C TYR A 470 12.41 42.11 -11.46
N ILE A 471 11.74 43.07 -12.11
CA ILE A 471 11.87 43.36 -13.55
C ILE A 471 12.93 44.44 -13.76
N ILE A 472 13.95 44.14 -14.56
CA ILE A 472 15.02 45.09 -14.90
C ILE A 472 14.44 46.18 -15.81
N PRO A 473 14.63 47.49 -15.50
CA PRO A 473 14.14 48.58 -16.34
C PRO A 473 14.81 48.64 -17.72
N ASP A 474 14.06 49.06 -18.74
CA ASP A 474 14.57 49.27 -20.10
C ASP A 474 15.62 50.40 -20.20
N ALA A 475 16.41 50.39 -21.28
CA ALA A 475 17.32 51.48 -21.61
C ALA A 475 16.55 52.80 -21.83
N ALA A 476 17.08 53.90 -21.30
CA ALA A 476 16.51 55.23 -21.52
C ALA A 476 16.57 55.62 -23.01
N ALA A 477 15.61 56.44 -23.46
CA ALA A 477 15.65 57.05 -24.78
C ALA A 477 16.89 57.94 -24.98
N ALA A 478 17.21 58.27 -26.24
CA ALA A 478 18.31 59.17 -26.54
C ALA A 478 17.93 60.62 -26.16
N PRO A 479 18.88 61.43 -25.68
CA PRO A 479 18.67 62.87 -25.54
C PRO A 479 18.30 63.52 -26.88
N THR A 480 17.63 64.67 -26.86
CA THR A 480 17.24 65.38 -28.09
C THR A 480 18.29 66.42 -28.46
N HIS A 481 18.64 66.51 -29.75
CA HIS A 481 19.51 67.58 -30.26
C HIS A 481 18.81 68.95 -30.12
N VAL A 482 19.54 69.95 -29.63
CA VAL A 482 19.04 71.35 -29.54
C VAL A 482 19.78 72.24 -30.51
N ALA A 483 21.12 72.24 -30.45
CA ALA A 483 21.94 73.10 -31.31
C ALA A 483 23.35 72.54 -31.51
N SER A 484 23.95 72.89 -32.65
CA SER A 484 25.37 72.71 -32.93
C SER A 484 25.89 74.03 -33.51
N ASN A 485 26.80 74.69 -32.79
CA ASN A 485 27.31 76.01 -33.17
C ASN A 485 28.81 75.90 -33.44
N ASP A 486 29.16 75.84 -34.72
CA ASP A 486 30.54 75.68 -35.18
C ASP A 486 31.41 76.88 -34.79
N ILE A 487 30.89 78.11 -34.95
CA ILE A 487 31.60 79.35 -34.63
C ILE A 487 32.03 79.40 -33.16
N ASN A 488 31.16 78.92 -32.27
CA ASN A 488 31.40 78.93 -30.83
C ASN A 488 31.87 77.57 -30.29
N ASN A 489 32.10 76.58 -31.15
CA ASN A 489 32.50 75.22 -30.77
C ASN A 489 31.60 74.60 -29.66
N THR A 490 30.27 74.74 -29.79
CA THR A 490 29.31 74.19 -28.79
C THR A 490 28.34 73.16 -29.36
N PHE A 491 28.06 72.11 -28.57
CA PHE A 491 27.02 71.12 -28.82
C PHE A 491 26.00 71.09 -27.67
N THR A 492 24.74 71.38 -27.97
CA THR A 492 23.66 71.47 -26.96
C THR A 492 22.61 70.38 -27.16
N PHE A 493 22.21 69.75 -26.06
CA PHE A 493 21.17 68.72 -26.02
C PHE A 493 20.11 69.03 -24.96
N ALA A 494 18.96 68.37 -25.06
CA ALA A 494 17.87 68.44 -24.09
C ALA A 494 17.78 67.15 -23.26
N LEU A 495 17.26 67.29 -22.04
CA LEU A 495 17.04 66.17 -21.13
C LEU A 495 15.94 65.24 -21.67
N VAL A 496 16.07 63.95 -21.36
CA VAL A 496 15.09 62.88 -21.55
C VAL A 496 14.11 62.88 -20.38
N ASP A 497 12.83 62.69 -20.66
CA ASP A 497 11.78 62.56 -19.65
C ASP A 497 12.11 61.45 -18.65
N GLY A 498 11.92 61.73 -17.35
CA GLY A 498 12.32 60.82 -16.25
C GLY A 498 13.78 60.93 -15.82
N PHE A 499 14.63 61.65 -16.55
CA PHE A 499 16.05 61.86 -16.23
C PHE A 499 16.38 63.37 -16.17
N SER A 500 15.86 64.06 -15.16
CA SER A 500 15.97 65.52 -15.04
C SER A 500 17.30 66.03 -14.47
N SER A 501 18.14 65.15 -13.92
CA SER A 501 19.44 65.56 -13.36
C SER A 501 20.53 65.47 -14.41
N ILE A 502 21.31 66.56 -14.57
CA ILE A 502 22.43 66.59 -15.52
C ILE A 502 23.49 65.53 -15.23
N SER A 503 23.64 65.13 -13.96
CA SER A 503 24.57 64.07 -13.55
C SER A 503 24.18 62.69 -14.08
N ASN A 504 22.95 62.51 -14.59
CA ASN A 504 22.52 61.29 -15.26
C ASN A 504 23.09 61.15 -16.68
N TYR A 505 23.70 62.19 -17.24
CA TYR A 505 24.15 62.20 -18.63
C TYR A 505 25.67 62.07 -18.71
N GLU A 506 26.10 61.40 -19.77
CA GLU A 506 27.49 61.31 -20.16
C GLU A 506 27.62 61.58 -21.66
N TYR A 507 28.78 62.09 -22.05
CA TYR A 507 29.13 62.35 -23.43
C TYR A 507 30.45 61.69 -23.78
N GLN A 508 30.63 61.42 -25.07
CA GLN A 508 31.83 60.88 -25.65
C GLN A 508 32.16 61.71 -26.89
N ILE A 509 33.42 62.12 -27.02
CA ILE A 509 33.92 62.81 -28.21
C ILE A 509 34.86 61.85 -28.94
N ASN A 510 34.64 61.70 -30.24
CA ASN A 510 35.27 60.71 -31.11
C ASN A 510 35.13 59.29 -30.53
N GLN A 511 36.24 58.59 -30.30
CA GLN A 511 36.29 57.27 -29.67
C GLN A 511 36.89 57.33 -28.25
N GLY A 512 36.86 58.49 -27.60
CA GLY A 512 37.36 58.66 -26.23
C GLY A 512 36.48 57.98 -25.16
N SER A 513 36.83 58.10 -23.88
CA SER A 513 36.01 57.56 -22.79
C SER A 513 34.73 58.38 -22.58
N TRP A 514 33.65 57.71 -22.18
CA TRP A 514 32.44 58.39 -21.72
C TRP A 514 32.73 59.20 -20.46
N THR A 515 32.31 60.46 -20.46
CA THR A 515 32.57 61.42 -19.39
C THR A 515 31.26 62.05 -18.95
N THR A 516 31.09 62.24 -17.64
CA THR A 516 29.89 62.90 -17.10
C THR A 516 29.83 64.35 -17.56
N THR A 517 28.67 64.78 -18.07
CA THR A 517 28.47 66.19 -18.39
C THR A 517 28.07 67.00 -17.15
N ASN A 518 28.50 68.26 -17.10
CA ASN A 518 28.15 69.23 -16.07
C ASN A 518 27.12 70.29 -16.55
N GLY A 519 26.70 70.20 -17.81
CA GLY A 519 25.74 71.13 -18.41
C GLY A 519 25.09 70.58 -19.67
N LEU A 520 24.02 71.24 -20.14
CA LEU A 520 23.33 70.90 -21.39
C LEU A 520 24.12 71.26 -22.64
N THR A 521 25.14 72.10 -22.49
CA THR A 521 26.04 72.52 -23.55
C THR A 521 27.43 71.97 -23.30
N ILE A 522 27.90 71.16 -24.24
CA ILE A 522 29.27 70.63 -24.28
C ILE A 522 30.12 71.64 -25.05
N GLN A 523 31.17 72.13 -24.39
CA GLN A 523 32.20 72.97 -24.99
C GLN A 523 33.24 72.09 -25.68
N LEU A 524 33.50 72.35 -26.96
CA LEU A 524 34.47 71.63 -27.79
C LEU A 524 35.72 72.50 -27.97
N GLU A 525 36.83 71.85 -28.29
CA GLU A 525 38.03 72.57 -28.75
C GLU A 525 37.83 73.01 -30.20
N ASP A 526 38.54 74.05 -30.66
CA ASP A 526 38.48 74.51 -32.06
C ASP A 526 39.20 73.52 -33.00
N LYS A 527 38.49 72.44 -33.35
CA LYS A 527 38.99 71.29 -34.11
C LYS A 527 37.92 70.79 -35.07
N ALA A 528 38.36 70.07 -36.10
CA ALA A 528 37.44 69.37 -36.98
C ALA A 528 36.81 68.16 -36.28
N TYR A 529 35.48 68.08 -36.24
CA TYR A 529 34.72 66.94 -35.74
C TYR A 529 33.77 66.44 -36.82
N ALA A 530 33.82 65.14 -37.15
CA ALA A 530 32.93 64.54 -38.14
C ALA A 530 31.48 64.41 -37.61
N ILE A 531 30.51 64.29 -38.51
CA ILE A 531 29.14 63.90 -38.14
C ILE A 531 29.19 62.58 -37.37
N GLY A 532 28.45 62.47 -36.26
CA GLY A 532 28.41 61.25 -35.46
C GLY A 532 29.52 61.09 -34.42
N SER A 533 30.51 61.99 -34.38
CA SER A 533 31.68 61.87 -33.51
C SER A 533 31.43 62.38 -32.09
N ILE A 534 30.46 63.25 -31.86
CA ILE A 534 30.05 63.70 -30.53
C ILE A 534 28.78 62.93 -30.17
N LYS A 535 28.82 62.24 -29.04
CA LYS A 535 27.77 61.33 -28.58
C LYS A 535 27.31 61.73 -27.18
N VAL A 536 26.01 61.69 -26.91
CA VAL A 536 25.44 61.96 -25.58
C VAL A 536 24.39 60.90 -25.25
N ARG A 537 24.36 60.38 -24.03
CA ARG A 537 23.34 59.44 -23.56
C ARG A 537 23.09 59.55 -22.06
N VAL A 538 22.01 58.95 -21.59
CA VAL A 538 21.78 58.70 -20.16
C VAL A 538 22.67 57.53 -19.71
N LYS A 539 23.37 57.66 -18.59
CA LYS A 539 24.23 56.63 -18.00
C LYS A 539 23.45 55.37 -17.63
N ALA A 540 24.16 54.25 -17.58
CA ALA A 540 23.66 53.05 -16.90
C ALA A 540 23.48 53.32 -15.40
N ASP A 541 22.57 52.59 -14.77
CA ASP A 541 22.39 52.61 -13.31
C ASP A 541 22.64 51.21 -12.75
N ALA A 542 23.75 51.06 -12.01
CA ALA A 542 24.15 49.79 -11.42
C ALA A 542 23.25 49.34 -10.25
N ALA A 543 22.54 50.26 -9.59
CA ALA A 543 21.66 49.93 -8.46
C ALA A 543 20.40 49.20 -8.94
N THR A 544 19.81 49.68 -10.03
CA THR A 544 18.63 49.08 -10.68
C THR A 544 18.98 48.10 -11.80
N SER A 545 20.27 47.93 -12.08
CA SER A 545 20.79 47.21 -13.26
C SER A 545 20.27 47.74 -14.61
N ARG A 546 19.77 48.98 -14.65
CA ARG A 546 19.29 49.60 -15.89
C ARG A 546 20.47 49.87 -16.83
N PRO A 547 20.41 49.42 -18.11
CA PRO A 547 21.48 49.67 -19.08
C PRO A 547 21.60 51.16 -19.43
N ALA A 548 22.74 51.54 -20.05
CA ALA A 548 22.91 52.88 -20.59
C ALA A 548 21.91 53.15 -21.72
N GLY A 549 21.47 54.41 -21.82
CA GLY A 549 20.45 54.82 -22.80
C GLY A 549 20.95 54.85 -24.24
N ASN A 550 20.00 55.05 -25.15
CA ASN A 550 20.30 55.28 -26.56
C ASN A 550 21.14 56.57 -26.74
N THR A 551 21.89 56.62 -27.84
CA THR A 551 22.88 57.69 -28.06
C THR A 551 22.37 58.74 -29.02
N LEU A 552 22.40 60.01 -28.59
CA LEU A 552 22.30 61.19 -29.44
C LEU A 552 23.66 61.44 -30.11
N THR A 553 23.67 61.85 -31.37
CA THR A 553 24.90 62.24 -32.07
C THR A 553 24.83 63.62 -32.69
N ASN A 554 25.97 64.28 -32.90
CA ASN A 554 26.00 65.55 -33.65
C ASN A 554 25.56 65.34 -35.11
N PRO A 555 24.55 66.11 -35.60
CA PRO A 555 24.02 65.95 -36.95
C PRO A 555 24.86 66.64 -38.02
N ILE A 556 25.70 67.61 -37.63
CA ILE A 556 26.58 68.38 -38.52
C ILE A 556 28.04 68.26 -38.08
N ALA A 557 28.96 68.43 -39.03
CA ALA A 557 30.40 68.49 -38.75
C ALA A 557 30.80 69.86 -38.19
N PHE A 558 31.92 69.89 -37.46
CA PHE A 558 32.57 71.12 -36.99
C PHE A 558 33.89 71.34 -37.73
N THR A 559 34.29 72.60 -37.92
CA THR A 559 35.49 73.02 -38.65
C THR A 559 36.40 73.90 -37.79
N ALA A 560 37.71 73.81 -38.01
CA ALA A 560 38.67 74.67 -37.32
C ALA A 560 38.76 76.04 -38.01
N LYS A 561 38.87 77.12 -37.24
CA LYS A 561 39.03 78.47 -37.79
C LYS A 561 40.34 78.60 -38.60
N PRO A 562 40.33 79.21 -39.81
CA PRO A 562 41.55 79.43 -40.60
C PRO A 562 42.59 80.32 -39.89
N THR A 563 43.88 80.12 -40.19
CA THR A 563 44.99 80.95 -39.67
C THR A 563 45.11 82.27 -40.44
N THR A 564 45.50 83.35 -39.75
CA THR A 564 45.71 84.68 -40.35
C THR A 564 46.89 84.69 -41.33
N PRO A 565 46.79 85.28 -42.54
CA PRO A 565 47.90 85.42 -43.49
C PRO A 565 49.09 86.21 -42.93
N SER A 566 50.29 85.99 -43.50
CA SER A 566 51.48 86.79 -43.19
C SER A 566 51.42 88.18 -43.84
N ALA A 567 52.05 89.19 -43.24
CA ALA A 567 52.08 90.54 -43.78
C ALA A 567 52.90 90.66 -45.09
N PRO A 568 52.64 91.68 -45.94
CA PRO A 568 53.39 91.92 -47.17
C PRO A 568 54.84 92.33 -46.88
N THR A 569 55.75 92.08 -47.84
CA THR A 569 57.20 92.28 -47.64
C THR A 569 57.84 93.15 -48.73
N ASN A 570 59.10 93.57 -48.54
CA ASN A 570 59.88 94.36 -49.51
C ASN A 570 59.20 95.68 -49.93
N GLY A 571 58.79 96.48 -48.95
CA GLY A 571 58.36 97.85 -49.20
C GLY A 571 59.47 98.69 -49.83
N VAL A 572 59.22 99.28 -51.00
CA VAL A 572 60.14 100.16 -51.72
C VAL A 572 59.50 101.53 -51.85
N VAL A 573 60.18 102.54 -51.31
CA VAL A 573 59.82 103.96 -51.45
C VAL A 573 60.60 104.55 -52.61
N ASP A 574 59.89 105.17 -53.55
CA ASP A 574 60.46 105.97 -54.65
C ASP A 574 60.02 107.43 -54.49
N ASP A 575 60.92 108.23 -53.90
CA ASP A 575 60.68 109.62 -53.52
C ASP A 575 60.57 110.54 -54.75
N ASN A 576 61.32 110.24 -55.83
CA ASN A 576 61.25 111.03 -57.07
C ASN A 576 59.89 110.88 -57.77
N LEU A 577 59.25 109.71 -57.63
CA LEU A 577 57.95 109.42 -58.21
C LEU A 577 56.79 109.49 -57.20
N ASN A 578 57.05 109.85 -55.94
CA ASN A 578 56.09 109.83 -54.83
C ASN A 578 55.32 108.51 -54.71
N THR A 579 55.99 107.36 -54.88
CA THR A 579 55.29 106.06 -54.92
C THR A 579 55.85 105.04 -53.94
N PHE A 580 55.02 104.09 -53.54
CA PHE A 580 55.40 102.96 -52.72
C PHE A 580 54.90 101.65 -53.31
N SER A 581 55.77 100.62 -53.34
CA SER A 581 55.44 99.28 -53.86
C SER A 581 55.91 98.20 -52.91
N TRP A 582 55.30 97.01 -52.96
CA TRP A 582 55.66 95.85 -52.13
C TRP A 582 55.62 94.54 -52.92
N SER A 583 56.19 93.49 -52.35
CA SER A 583 56.05 92.12 -52.84
C SER A 583 54.77 91.49 -52.30
N PRO A 584 53.96 90.82 -53.15
CA PRO A 584 52.74 90.16 -52.70
C PRO A 584 53.03 88.97 -51.79
N VAL A 585 52.17 88.78 -50.78
CA VAL A 585 52.04 87.60 -49.94
C VAL A 585 51.60 86.41 -50.81
N PRO A 586 52.19 85.21 -50.66
CA PRO A 586 51.79 84.03 -51.41
C PRO A 586 50.28 83.77 -51.32
N ASN A 587 49.65 83.50 -52.47
CA ASN A 587 48.19 83.33 -52.67
C ASN A 587 47.33 84.61 -52.59
N PHE A 588 47.91 85.76 -52.26
CA PHE A 588 47.25 87.06 -52.30
C PHE A 588 47.95 87.91 -53.35
N THR A 589 47.60 87.72 -54.63
CA THR A 589 48.34 88.34 -55.75
C THR A 589 47.62 89.53 -56.37
N ALA A 590 46.37 89.78 -55.99
CA ALA A 590 45.58 90.89 -56.50
C ALA A 590 45.84 92.15 -55.68
N ALA A 591 45.82 93.33 -56.32
CA ALA A 591 45.92 94.60 -55.62
C ALA A 591 44.82 94.76 -54.55
N SER A 592 43.61 94.26 -54.85
CA SER A 592 42.45 94.25 -53.95
C SER A 592 42.62 93.38 -52.70
N ASP A 593 43.66 92.56 -52.63
CA ASP A 593 43.98 91.78 -51.44
C ASP A 593 44.67 92.62 -50.36
N TYR A 594 45.07 93.85 -50.70
CA TYR A 594 45.87 94.73 -49.86
C TYR A 594 45.16 96.05 -49.58
N GLU A 595 45.45 96.58 -48.41
CA GLU A 595 45.09 97.94 -48.01
C GLU A 595 46.34 98.65 -47.48
N TYR A 596 46.41 99.97 -47.66
CA TYR A 596 47.52 100.80 -47.19
C TYR A 596 47.06 101.91 -46.25
N SER A 597 47.96 102.35 -45.38
CA SER A 597 47.71 103.41 -44.41
C SER A 597 48.82 104.45 -44.49
N LEU A 598 48.48 105.73 -44.41
CA LEU A 598 49.45 106.85 -44.32
C LEU A 598 49.62 107.38 -42.89
N ASN A 599 48.91 106.80 -41.92
CA ASN A 599 48.84 107.28 -40.54
C ASN A 599 49.09 106.16 -39.53
N SER A 600 50.10 105.34 -39.81
CA SER A 600 50.58 104.25 -38.93
C SER A 600 49.50 103.22 -38.58
N GLY A 601 48.61 102.92 -39.53
CA GLY A 601 47.61 101.85 -39.40
C GLY A 601 46.32 102.25 -38.68
N THR A 602 46.10 103.55 -38.44
CA THR A 602 44.86 104.03 -37.81
C THR A 602 43.69 103.96 -38.78
N ASN A 603 43.90 104.42 -40.02
CA ASN A 603 42.94 104.32 -41.11
C ASN A 603 43.61 103.60 -42.28
N TRP A 604 42.83 102.77 -42.97
CA TRP A 604 43.29 101.99 -44.11
C TRP A 604 42.49 102.37 -45.35
N GLN A 605 43.15 102.31 -46.48
CA GLN A 605 42.61 102.60 -47.79
C GLN A 605 42.86 101.41 -48.71
N ASP A 606 41.85 101.05 -49.50
CA ASP A 606 41.94 99.95 -50.44
C ASP A 606 42.90 100.27 -51.58
N ILE A 607 43.57 99.23 -52.09
CA ILE A 607 44.47 99.32 -53.24
C ILE A 607 43.76 98.69 -54.45
N VAL A 608 43.51 99.49 -55.48
CA VAL A 608 42.58 99.08 -56.56
C VAL A 608 43.23 98.91 -57.93
N SER A 609 44.48 99.34 -58.13
CA SER A 609 45.07 99.43 -59.48
C SER A 609 46.33 98.59 -59.67
N SER A 610 47.27 98.61 -58.72
CA SER A 610 48.52 97.85 -58.81
C SER A 610 49.16 97.67 -57.44
N LEU A 611 50.14 96.76 -57.31
CA LEU A 611 50.98 96.59 -56.10
C LEU A 611 52.00 97.73 -55.91
N LYS A 612 51.58 98.92 -56.32
CA LYS A 612 52.26 100.20 -56.28
C LYS A 612 51.18 101.26 -56.08
N VAL A 613 51.35 102.09 -55.06
CA VAL A 613 50.47 103.21 -54.74
C VAL A 613 51.19 104.53 -54.98
N ASP A 614 50.47 105.52 -55.52
CA ASP A 614 50.93 106.91 -55.56
C ASP A 614 50.51 107.58 -54.25
N ILE A 615 51.49 108.06 -53.50
CA ILE A 615 51.34 108.65 -52.17
C ILE A 615 51.11 110.17 -52.27
N GLY A 616 51.44 110.77 -53.42
CA GLY A 616 51.50 112.21 -53.59
C GLY A 616 52.71 112.85 -52.89
N ASN A 617 52.96 114.13 -53.19
CA ASN A 617 54.07 114.89 -52.60
C ASN A 617 53.76 115.29 -51.15
N VAL A 618 53.94 114.35 -50.21
CA VAL A 618 53.67 114.52 -48.78
C VAL A 618 54.87 114.06 -47.95
N ASP A 619 55.19 114.81 -46.90
CA ASP A 619 56.24 114.43 -45.95
C ASP A 619 55.67 113.43 -44.92
N LEU A 620 56.19 112.21 -44.91
CA LEU A 620 55.75 111.13 -44.03
C LEU A 620 56.89 110.70 -43.11
N ALA A 621 56.60 110.63 -41.81
CA ALA A 621 57.52 110.05 -40.86
C ALA A 621 57.78 108.57 -41.18
N VAL A 622 58.96 108.06 -40.82
CA VAL A 622 59.28 106.64 -40.91
C VAL A 622 58.20 105.81 -40.21
N ASN A 623 57.71 104.74 -40.86
CA ASN A 623 56.61 103.85 -40.44
C ASN A 623 55.19 104.42 -40.49
N ALA A 624 54.99 105.68 -40.94
CA ALA A 624 53.64 106.21 -41.15
C ALA A 624 52.93 105.50 -42.31
N LEU A 625 53.67 105.11 -43.35
CA LEU A 625 53.17 104.31 -44.46
C LEU A 625 53.24 102.82 -44.12
N GLN A 626 52.09 102.12 -44.16
CA GLN A 626 51.97 100.69 -43.93
C GLN A 626 51.12 100.05 -45.03
N VAL A 627 51.38 98.78 -45.35
CA VAL A 627 50.54 97.93 -46.20
C VAL A 627 50.31 96.61 -45.48
N ARG A 628 49.10 96.06 -45.53
CA ARG A 628 48.78 94.76 -44.91
C ARG A 628 47.94 93.88 -45.82
#